data_AF-A0A841GGU4-F1
#
_entry.id   AF-A0A841GGU4-F1
#
_cell.length_a   1.000
_cell.length_b   1.000
_cell.length_c   1.000
_cell.angle_alpha   90.00
_cell.angle_beta   90.00
_cell.angle_gamma   90.00
#
_symmetry.space_group_name_H-M   'P 1'
#
loop_
_entity.id
_entity.type
_entity.pdbx_description
1 polymer ?
#
loop_
_entity_poly.entity_id
_entity_poly.type
_entity_poly.pdbx_seq_one_letter_code
_entity_poly.pdbx_strand_id
1 'polypeptide(L)'
;MYQGWKECPRCGIEVKNDEGYCPECGWVFYNKRCPRCGKYIPDYAKICFDCGWYFYWEREIGEDDEDYYEYDSYEYYEEDDEPVEDYPDMLEFWNSELGTDFEDENELGQYLDDLGY
;
A
#
# COMPACT_ATOMS: atom_id res chain seq x y z
N MET A 1 -19.65 -19.18 -8.84
CA MET A 1 -20.63 -18.33 -8.13
C MET A 1 -21.21 -19.13 -6.95
N TYR A 2 -20.61 -19.05 -5.77
CA TYR A 2 -21.17 -19.69 -4.57
C TYR A 2 -22.04 -18.67 -3.83
N GLN A 3 -23.28 -18.49 -4.28
CA GLN A 3 -24.29 -17.78 -3.49
C GLN A 3 -24.84 -18.75 -2.44
N GLY A 4 -24.15 -18.86 -1.32
CA GLY A 4 -24.65 -19.56 -0.13
C GLY A 4 -25.27 -18.58 0.84
N TRP A 5 -26.18 -19.09 1.68
CA TRP A 5 -26.83 -18.35 2.76
C TRP A 5 -26.29 -18.86 4.10
N LYS A 6 -26.18 -17.96 5.09
CA LYS A 6 -25.81 -18.25 6.47
C LYS A 6 -26.88 -17.71 7.41
N GLU A 7 -27.21 -18.47 8.44
CA GLU A 7 -28.12 -18.00 9.48
C GLU A 7 -27.38 -17.09 10.46
N CYS A 8 -27.98 -15.94 10.80
CA CYS A 8 -27.44 -15.07 11.82
C CYS A 8 -27.58 -15.74 13.19
N PRO A 9 -26.49 -15.95 13.96
CA PRO A 9 -26.56 -16.59 15.27
C PRO A 9 -27.28 -15.75 16.33
N ARG A 10 -27.51 -14.45 16.07
CA ARG A 10 -28.17 -13.53 17.00
C ARG A 10 -29.67 -13.45 16.80
N CYS A 11 -30.14 -13.34 15.54
CA CYS A 11 -31.56 -13.14 15.24
C CYS A 11 -32.20 -14.28 14.44
N GLY A 12 -31.43 -15.25 13.96
CA GLY A 12 -31.93 -16.40 13.20
C GLY A 12 -32.35 -16.09 11.75
N ILE A 13 -32.11 -14.87 11.25
CA ILE A 13 -32.43 -14.56 9.85
C ILE A 13 -31.38 -15.15 8.90
N GLU A 14 -31.82 -15.55 7.72
CA GLU A 14 -30.94 -15.92 6.61
C GLU A 14 -30.26 -14.67 6.03
N VAL A 15 -28.94 -14.66 6.05
CA VAL A 15 -28.08 -13.61 5.52
C VAL A 15 -27.24 -14.20 4.39
N LYS A 16 -26.92 -13.42 3.36
CA LYS A 16 -26.02 -13.91 2.31
C LYS A 16 -24.62 -14.13 2.86
N ASN A 17 -23.89 -15.10 2.33
CA ASN A 17 -22.56 -15.44 2.84
C ASN A 17 -21.55 -14.30 2.70
N ASP A 18 -21.69 -13.46 1.68
CA ASP A 18 -20.86 -12.30 1.37
C ASP A 18 -21.11 -11.09 2.28
N GLU A 19 -22.19 -11.09 3.08
CA GLU A 19 -22.49 -9.97 3.98
C GLU A 19 -21.58 -9.99 5.23
N GLY A 20 -20.88 -8.89 5.51
CA GLY A 20 -20.01 -8.73 6.69
C GLY A 20 -20.78 -8.54 8.01
N TYR A 21 -22.06 -8.20 7.94
CA TYR A 21 -22.94 -8.03 9.10
C TYR A 21 -24.38 -8.46 8.80
N CYS A 22 -25.18 -8.69 9.83
CA CYS A 22 -26.59 -8.98 9.69
C CYS A 22 -27.39 -7.68 9.51
N PRO A 23 -28.15 -7.50 8.41
CA PRO A 23 -28.89 -6.27 8.14
C PRO A 23 -30.04 -6.01 9.13
N GLU A 24 -30.59 -7.07 9.75
CA GLU A 24 -31.70 -6.93 10.70
C GLU A 24 -31.26 -6.57 12.12
N CYS A 25 -30.17 -7.16 12.60
CA CYS A 25 -29.78 -7.05 14.02
C CYS A 25 -28.41 -6.41 14.25
N GLY A 26 -27.72 -6.02 13.17
CA GLY A 26 -26.40 -5.41 13.22
C GLY A 26 -25.29 -6.34 13.73
N TRP A 27 -25.51 -7.65 13.76
CA TRP A 27 -24.48 -8.60 14.19
C TRP A 27 -23.35 -8.68 13.17
N VAL A 28 -22.14 -8.27 13.56
CA VAL A 28 -20.96 -8.35 12.70
C VAL A 28 -20.44 -9.78 12.67
N PHE A 29 -20.23 -10.33 11.48
CA PHE A 29 -19.60 -11.63 11.31
C PHE A 29 -18.09 -11.46 11.47
N TYR A 30 -17.57 -11.72 12.66
CA TYR A 30 -16.14 -11.54 12.93
C TYR A 30 -15.24 -12.51 12.18
N ASN A 31 -15.77 -13.64 11.70
CA ASN A 31 -15.00 -14.67 11.04
C ASN A 31 -15.63 -15.09 9.70
N LYS A 32 -14.78 -15.27 8.68
CA LYS A 32 -15.09 -15.86 7.38
C LYS A 32 -14.35 -17.16 7.17
N ARG A 33 -14.89 -18.06 6.36
CA ARG A 33 -14.25 -19.34 6.03
C ARG A 33 -13.43 -19.21 4.76
N CYS A 34 -12.15 -19.56 4.80
CA CYS A 34 -11.28 -19.55 3.63
C CYS A 34 -11.78 -20.55 2.58
N PRO A 35 -12.01 -20.14 1.32
CA PRO A 35 -12.48 -21.05 0.27
C PRO A 35 -11.40 -22.08 -0.15
N ARG A 36 -10.11 -21.76 0.04
CA ARG A 36 -8.99 -22.64 -0.33
C ARG A 36 -8.71 -23.71 0.72
N CYS A 37 -8.63 -23.34 2.00
CA CYS A 37 -8.23 -24.28 3.07
C CYS A 37 -9.35 -24.63 4.06
N GLY A 38 -10.49 -23.93 4.02
CA GLY A 38 -11.64 -24.20 4.87
C GLY A 38 -11.52 -23.74 6.33
N LYS A 39 -10.42 -23.08 6.72
CA LYS A 39 -10.27 -22.51 8.06
C LYS A 39 -11.06 -21.22 8.24
N TYR A 40 -11.55 -21.01 9.46
CA TYR A 40 -12.14 -19.74 9.87
C TYR A 40 -11.04 -18.74 10.20
N ILE A 41 -11.12 -17.57 9.60
CA ILE A 41 -10.21 -16.46 9.81
C ILE A 41 -11.02 -15.19 10.08
N PRO A 42 -10.42 -14.15 10.66
CA PRO A 42 -11.12 -12.89 10.86
C PRO A 42 -11.61 -12.28 9.53
N ASP A 43 -12.77 -11.64 9.56
CA ASP A 43 -13.38 -11.07 8.34
C ASP A 43 -12.53 -9.94 7.73
N TYR A 44 -11.85 -9.17 8.57
CA TYR A 44 -10.88 -8.15 8.14
C TYR A 44 -9.62 -8.72 7.46
N ALA A 45 -9.35 -10.02 7.56
CA ALA A 45 -8.13 -10.60 7.03
C ALA A 45 -8.13 -10.58 5.48
N LYS A 46 -7.22 -9.81 4.90
CA LYS A 46 -7.02 -9.71 3.43
C LYS A 46 -6.37 -10.96 2.83
N ILE A 47 -5.61 -11.71 3.64
CA ILE A 47 -4.94 -12.97 3.30
C ILE A 47 -5.26 -14.05 4.33
N CYS A 48 -5.36 -15.30 3.90
CA CYS A 48 -5.44 -16.43 4.82
C CYS A 48 -4.04 -16.74 5.38
N PHE A 49 -3.86 -16.55 6.69
CA PHE A 49 -2.60 -16.81 7.38
C PHE A 49 -2.13 -18.28 7.33
N ASP A 50 -3.02 -19.22 6.98
CA ASP A 50 -2.70 -20.63 6.89
C ASP A 50 -2.30 -21.13 5.50
N CYS A 51 -2.83 -20.51 4.44
CA CYS A 51 -2.63 -21.02 3.07
C CYS A 51 -2.26 -19.95 2.04
N GLY A 52 -2.12 -18.70 2.46
CA GLY A 52 -1.76 -17.58 1.59
C GLY A 52 -2.83 -17.20 0.57
N TRP A 53 -4.07 -17.67 0.72
CA TRP A 53 -5.16 -17.27 -0.19
C TRP A 53 -5.55 -15.81 0.02
N TYR A 54 -5.66 -15.07 -1.08
CA TYR A 54 -6.05 -13.66 -1.07
C TYR A 54 -7.55 -13.49 -1.31
N PHE A 55 -8.20 -12.67 -0.49
CA PHE A 55 -9.66 -12.47 -0.53
C PHE A 55 -10.11 -11.32 -1.42
N TYR A 56 -9.17 -10.56 -2.00
CA TYR A 56 -9.40 -9.42 -2.86
C TYR A 56 -9.48 -9.84 -4.33
N TRP A 57 -10.51 -10.56 -4.76
CA TRP A 57 -10.58 -10.91 -6.19
C TRP A 57 -11.90 -10.69 -6.91
N GLU A 58 -12.99 -10.23 -6.30
CA GLU A 58 -14.19 -10.17 -7.14
C GLU A 58 -15.38 -9.26 -6.85
N ARG A 59 -15.30 -8.12 -6.11
CA ARG A 59 -16.32 -7.06 -6.40
C ARG A 59 -16.23 -5.66 -5.80
N GLU A 60 -15.30 -5.32 -4.92
CA GLU A 60 -15.20 -3.93 -4.46
C GLU A 60 -13.75 -3.46 -4.57
N ILE A 61 -13.36 -3.14 -5.81
CA ILE A 61 -12.65 -1.88 -6.07
C ILE A 61 -13.73 -0.80 -5.98
N GLY A 62 -14.26 -0.61 -4.78
CA GLY A 62 -15.33 0.33 -4.48
C GLY A 62 -14.83 1.18 -3.34
N GLU A 63 -14.17 2.28 -3.71
CA GLU A 63 -14.35 3.58 -3.09
C GLU A 63 -14.49 3.55 -1.56
N ASP A 64 -13.43 3.18 -0.83
CA ASP A 64 -13.28 3.57 0.58
C ASP A 64 -11.82 3.49 1.08
N ASP A 65 -10.86 3.65 0.16
CA ASP A 65 -9.52 4.13 0.50
C ASP A 65 -9.33 5.53 -0.15
N GLU A 66 -10.36 6.40 -0.07
CA GLU A 66 -10.15 7.86 -0.18
C GLU A 66 -9.43 8.42 1.07
N ASP A 67 -9.03 7.55 2.00
CA ASP A 67 -8.11 7.83 3.10
C ASP A 67 -6.73 7.19 2.87
N TYR A 68 -6.45 6.67 1.65
CA TYR A 68 -5.06 6.58 1.19
C TYR A 68 -4.63 8.01 1.01
N TYR A 69 -4.10 8.61 2.08
CA TYR A 69 -3.47 9.92 2.11
C TYR A 69 -2.92 10.22 0.71
N GLU A 70 -3.69 10.99 -0.07
CA GLU A 70 -3.08 11.84 -1.05
C GLU A 70 -2.13 12.63 -0.17
N TYR A 71 -0.85 12.29 -0.29
CA TYR A 71 0.22 13.05 0.29
C TYR A 71 0.09 14.37 -0.45
N ASP A 72 -0.83 15.20 0.05
CA ASP A 72 -0.98 16.59 -0.25
C ASP A 72 0.41 17.09 -0.04
N SER A 73 1.09 17.23 -1.20
CA SER A 73 2.23 18.07 -1.44
C SER A 73 2.17 19.15 -0.39
N TYR A 74 3.00 19.04 0.64
CA TYR A 74 3.07 19.98 1.74
C TYR A 74 2.90 21.37 1.15
N GLU A 75 1.75 22.00 1.40
CA GLU A 75 1.61 23.44 1.23
C GLU A 75 2.62 24.02 2.22
N TYR A 76 3.83 24.22 1.71
CA TYR A 76 4.84 24.97 2.42
C TYR A 76 4.31 26.39 2.40
N TYR A 77 3.86 26.84 3.57
CA TYR A 77 3.49 28.22 3.84
C TYR A 77 4.49 29.16 3.15
N GLU A 78 3.99 30.02 2.25
CA GLU A 78 4.76 31.14 1.74
C GLU A 78 4.95 32.16 2.87
N GLU A 79 6.10 32.14 3.53
CA GLU A 79 6.70 33.33 4.13
C GLU A 79 8.19 33.08 4.36
N ASP A 80 8.94 33.11 3.25
CA ASP A 80 10.28 33.69 3.11
C ASP A 80 10.92 33.10 1.84
N ASP A 81 11.18 33.96 0.85
CA ASP A 81 12.04 33.72 -0.32
C ASP A 81 13.44 33.26 0.17
N GLU A 82 13.62 31.98 0.44
CA GLU A 82 14.95 31.38 0.38
C GLU A 82 15.03 30.56 -0.91
N PRO A 83 15.89 30.96 -1.88
CA PRO A 83 16.03 30.21 -3.12
C PRO A 83 16.45 28.79 -2.76
N VAL A 84 15.77 27.82 -3.37
CA VAL A 84 16.24 26.43 -3.41
C VAL A 84 17.64 26.52 -4.01
N GLU A 85 18.68 26.40 -3.19
CA GLU A 85 20.06 26.40 -3.64
C GLU A 85 20.16 25.26 -4.66
N ASP A 86 20.39 25.64 -5.92
CA ASP A 86 20.67 24.74 -7.04
C ASP A 86 21.68 23.70 -6.54
N TYR A 87 21.20 22.49 -6.26
CA TYR A 87 22.10 21.39 -5.96
C TYR A 87 22.96 21.22 -7.21
N PRO A 88 24.29 21.39 -7.12
CA PRO A 88 25.15 21.29 -8.28
C PRO A 88 24.95 19.92 -8.92
N ASP A 89 24.97 19.89 -10.25
CA ASP A 89 24.96 18.66 -11.01
C ASP A 89 26.00 17.71 -10.39
N MET A 90 25.63 16.44 -10.19
CA MET A 90 26.49 15.45 -9.53
C MET A 90 27.89 15.43 -10.16
N LEU A 91 27.98 15.66 -11.47
CA LEU A 91 29.25 15.74 -12.18
C LEU A 91 30.10 16.95 -11.75
N GLU A 92 29.50 18.13 -11.62
CA GLU A 92 30.19 19.36 -11.19
C GLU A 92 30.63 19.28 -9.73
N PHE A 93 29.77 18.71 -8.87
CA PHE A 93 30.07 18.48 -7.46
C PHE A 93 31.34 17.62 -7.30
N TRP A 94 31.39 16.47 -7.96
CA TRP A 94 32.51 15.54 -7.82
C TRP A 94 33.78 16.03 -8.51
N ASN A 95 33.67 16.73 -9.64
CA ASN A 95 34.82 17.40 -10.26
C ASN A 95 35.46 18.43 -9.32
N SER A 96 34.63 19.19 -8.59
CA SER A 96 35.10 20.16 -7.59
C SER A 96 35.74 19.49 -6.37
N GLU A 97 35.09 18.45 -5.81
CA GLU A 97 35.54 17.78 -4.58
C GLU A 97 36.82 16.94 -4.79
N LEU A 98 36.93 16.26 -5.93
CA LEU A 98 38.07 15.40 -6.27
C LEU A 98 39.18 16.16 -7.02
N GLY A 99 38.91 17.39 -7.47
CA GLY A 99 39.84 18.18 -8.28
C GLY A 99 40.10 17.57 -9.65
N THR A 100 39.09 16.94 -10.23
CA THR A 100 39.13 16.20 -11.49
C THR A 100 38.25 16.87 -12.54
N ASP A 101 38.46 16.53 -13.81
CA ASP A 101 37.73 17.06 -14.97
C ASP A 101 37.05 15.93 -15.77
N PHE A 102 36.13 15.21 -15.13
CA PHE A 102 35.33 14.19 -15.80
C PHE A 102 34.44 14.83 -16.87
N GLU A 103 34.48 14.28 -18.09
CA GLU A 103 33.73 14.81 -19.24
C GLU A 103 32.27 14.36 -19.23
N ASP A 104 31.97 13.25 -18.54
CA ASP A 104 30.61 12.71 -18.40
C ASP A 104 30.42 11.86 -17.12
N GLU A 105 29.15 11.61 -16.78
CA GLU A 105 28.73 10.89 -15.58
C GLU A 105 29.19 9.42 -15.54
N ASN A 106 29.44 8.79 -16.69
CA ASN A 106 29.86 7.40 -16.75
C ASN A 106 31.36 7.26 -16.44
N GLU A 107 32.18 8.24 -16.80
CA GLU A 107 33.57 8.34 -16.35
C GLU A 107 33.66 8.58 -14.83
N LEU A 108 32.85 9.50 -14.30
CA LEU A 108 32.74 9.74 -12.86
C LEU A 108 32.29 8.47 -12.11
N GLY A 109 31.26 7.77 -12.61
CA GLY A 109 30.74 6.56 -11.97
C GLY A 109 31.80 5.46 -11.83
N GLN A 110 32.60 5.22 -12.87
CA GLN A 110 33.69 4.24 -12.82
C GLN A 110 34.77 4.63 -11.80
N TYR A 111 35.07 5.92 -11.70
CA TYR A 111 36.04 6.42 -10.74
C TYR A 111 35.57 6.29 -9.28
N LEU A 112 34.29 6.57 -9.02
CA LEU A 112 33.69 6.40 -7.69
C LEU A 112 33.62 4.92 -7.28
N ASP A 113 33.27 4.02 -8.21
CA ASP A 113 33.29 2.57 -7.99
C ASP A 113 34.70 2.08 -7.62
N ASP A 114 35.75 2.58 -8.30
CA ASP A 114 37.15 2.25 -8.01
C ASP A 114 37.61 2.75 -6.62
N LEU A 115 37.02 3.85 -6.13
CA LEU A 115 37.23 4.37 -4.78
C LEU A 115 36.36 3.67 -3.71
N GLY A 116 35.40 2.85 -4.15
CA GLY A 116 34.49 2.10 -3.28
C GLY A 116 33.37 2.93 -2.65
N TYR A 117 32.97 4.01 -3.32
CA TYR A 117 31.76 4.77 -2.99
C TYR A 117 30.48 4.04 -3.40
#